data_AF-A0A6L2MFE7-F1
#
_entry.id   AF-A0A6L2MFE7-F1
#
_cell.length_a   1.000
_cell.length_b   1.000
_cell.length_c   1.000
_cell.angle_alpha   90.00
_cell.angle_beta   90.00
_cell.angle_gamma   90.00
#
_symmetry.space_group_name_H-M   'P 1'
#
loop_
_entity.id
_entity.type
_entity.pdbx_description
1 polymer ?
#
loop_
_entity_poly.entity_id
_entity_poly.type
_entity_poly.pdbx_seq_one_letter_code
_entity_poly.pdbx_strand_id
1 'polypeptide(L)'
;MFALEPSSEDSSSRNVSLAESTQVIQPHNHLEKWSKDHPPDNVTGNPSRTISIRKQLATDALWCLYNYVLSKVEPKNFKTAMDEACWFEAMQEEIHEFDRFQMGISSKTRLCNGNC
;
A
#
# COMPACT_ATOMS: atom_id res chain seq x y z
N MET A 1 -27.38 -34.16 -20.68
CA MET A 1 -26.99 -35.20 -19.73
C MET A 1 -25.63 -35.73 -20.15
N PHE A 2 -24.56 -35.20 -19.57
CA PHE A 2 -23.23 -35.81 -19.51
C PHE A 2 -22.58 -35.30 -18.22
N ALA A 3 -22.31 -36.24 -17.31
CA ALA A 3 -21.70 -36.01 -16.01
C ALA A 3 -20.17 -36.13 -16.13
N LEU A 4 -19.44 -35.39 -15.30
CA LEU A 4 -18.04 -35.69 -14.98
C LEU A 4 -17.91 -35.66 -13.46
N GLU A 5 -17.79 -36.86 -12.89
CA GLU A 5 -17.31 -37.12 -11.53
C GLU A 5 -15.82 -36.74 -11.43
N PRO A 6 -15.36 -36.13 -10.33
CA PRO A 6 -13.94 -36.11 -10.00
C PRO A 6 -13.62 -37.26 -9.03
N SER A 7 -12.75 -38.17 -9.48
CA SER A 7 -12.19 -39.26 -8.68
C SER A 7 -11.29 -38.72 -7.56
N SER A 8 -11.64 -39.07 -6.33
CA SER A 8 -10.83 -38.95 -5.13
C SER A 8 -9.77 -40.05 -5.09
N GLU A 9 -8.50 -39.69 -5.01
CA GLU A 9 -7.46 -40.52 -4.42
C GLU A 9 -6.63 -39.61 -3.51
N ASP A 10 -6.57 -40.01 -2.24
CA ASP A 10 -6.00 -39.31 -1.09
C ASP A 10 -4.55 -39.73 -0.83
N SER A 11 -3.85 -38.87 -0.06
CA SER A 11 -2.66 -39.12 0.75
C SER A 11 -1.29 -39.20 0.06
N SER A 12 -0.38 -38.29 0.44
CA SER A 12 0.41 -38.48 1.67
C SER A 12 1.57 -37.47 1.80
N SER A 13 1.53 -36.73 2.91
CA SER A 13 2.64 -36.23 3.73
C SER A 13 3.99 -35.84 3.07
N ARG A 14 4.26 -34.53 3.05
CA ARG A 14 5.45 -34.00 3.76
C ARG A 14 5.23 -32.53 4.09
N ASN A 15 4.90 -32.27 5.35
CA ASN A 15 5.01 -30.94 5.96
C ASN A 15 6.49 -30.59 6.13
N VAL A 16 7.19 -30.28 5.03
CA VAL A 16 8.45 -29.56 5.19
C VAL A 16 8.05 -28.14 5.56
N SER A 17 8.08 -27.88 6.87
CA SER A 17 8.04 -26.54 7.44
C SER A 17 8.98 -25.65 6.63
N LEU A 18 8.44 -24.92 5.66
CA LEU A 18 9.10 -23.76 5.07
C LEU A 18 8.94 -22.56 6.01
N ALA A 19 9.17 -22.79 7.30
CA ALA A 19 9.68 -21.79 8.20
C ALA A 19 11.20 -21.77 8.08
N GLU A 20 11.73 -21.85 6.85
CA GLU A 20 13.10 -21.44 6.60
C GLU A 20 13.07 -19.93 6.55
N SER A 21 13.10 -19.38 7.77
CA SER A 21 13.43 -18.02 8.13
C SER A 21 14.24 -17.38 7.00
N THR A 22 13.57 -16.59 6.16
CA THR A 22 14.24 -15.72 5.20
C THR A 22 14.85 -14.56 6.00
N GLN A 23 15.72 -14.90 6.94
CA GLN A 23 16.82 -14.04 7.31
C GLN A 23 17.61 -13.89 6.02
N VAL A 24 17.28 -12.86 5.26
CA VAL A 24 18.23 -12.23 4.35
C VAL A 24 19.43 -11.94 5.23
N ILE A 25 20.43 -12.81 5.17
CA ILE A 25 21.73 -12.57 5.79
C ILE A 25 22.28 -11.36 5.04
N GLN A 26 21.96 -10.16 5.54
CA GLN A 26 22.73 -8.98 5.22
C GLN A 26 24.19 -9.37 5.51
N PRO A 27 25.12 -9.26 4.55
CA PRO A 27 26.49 -9.62 4.81
C PRO A 27 26.96 -8.77 5.98
N HIS A 28 27.31 -9.42 7.09
CA HIS A 28 27.74 -8.77 8.34
C HIS A 28 28.81 -7.68 8.08
N ASN A 29 29.59 -7.88 7.01
CA ASN A 29 30.60 -7.00 6.45
C ASN A 29 30.12 -5.59 6.03
N HIS A 30 28.86 -5.43 5.60
CA HIS A 30 28.34 -4.11 5.20
C HIS A 30 28.01 -3.24 6.42
N LEU A 31 27.49 -3.87 7.49
CA LEU A 31 27.19 -3.18 8.75
C LEU A 31 28.47 -2.71 9.45
N GLU A 32 29.53 -3.52 9.44
CA GLU A 32 30.81 -3.12 10.04
C GLU A 32 31.48 -1.94 9.32
N LYS A 33 31.40 -1.88 7.99
CA LYS A 33 31.90 -0.73 7.22
C LYS A 33 31.09 0.52 7.53
N TRP A 34 29.76 0.39 7.56
CA TRP A 34 28.88 1.52 7.80
C TRP A 34 29.02 2.09 9.21
N SER A 35 29.21 1.23 10.22
CA SER A 35 29.43 1.67 11.61
C SER A 35 30.74 2.41 11.84
N LYS A 36 31.73 2.32 10.92
CA LYS A 36 32.99 3.07 11.01
C LYS A 36 32.84 4.51 10.56
N ASP A 37 32.12 4.73 9.46
CA ASP A 37 31.97 6.04 8.85
C ASP A 37 30.73 6.79 9.36
N HIS A 38 29.78 6.06 9.98
CA HIS A 38 28.53 6.59 10.51
C HIS A 38 28.29 6.05 11.92
N PRO A 39 28.55 6.85 12.98
CA PRO A 39 28.28 6.46 14.35
C PRO A 39 26.80 6.04 14.50
N PRO A 40 26.50 4.90 15.15
CA PRO A 40 25.14 4.38 15.26
C PRO A 40 24.19 5.34 15.99
N ASP A 41 24.73 6.18 16.88
CA ASP A 41 23.96 7.20 17.61
C ASP A 41 23.42 8.32 16.70
N ASN A 42 24.04 8.51 15.52
CA ASN A 42 23.63 9.51 14.53
C ASN A 42 22.70 8.93 13.47
N VAL A 43 22.38 7.62 13.55
CA VAL A 43 21.52 6.95 12.59
C VAL A 43 20.06 7.09 13.03
N THR A 44 19.29 7.89 12.29
CA THR A 44 17.84 7.97 12.46
C THR A 44 17.17 6.72 11.88
N GLY A 45 16.89 5.74 12.75
CA GLY A 45 16.14 4.52 12.41
C GLY A 45 16.97 3.25 12.47
N ASN A 46 16.31 2.09 12.64
CA ASN A 46 17.01 0.81 12.77
C ASN A 46 17.58 0.35 11.40
N PRO A 47 18.91 0.22 11.24
CA PRO A 47 19.54 -0.20 9.98
C PRO A 47 19.28 -1.66 9.61
N SER A 48 18.96 -2.49 10.59
CA SER A 48 18.55 -3.89 10.39
C SER A 48 17.08 -4.03 10.02
N ARG A 49 16.30 -2.94 10.07
CA ARG A 49 14.90 -2.94 9.65
C ARG A 49 14.85 -3.07 8.13
N THR A 50 14.38 -4.21 7.66
CA THR A 50 14.09 -4.39 6.24
C THR A 50 13.05 -3.37 5.80
N ILE A 51 13.42 -2.49 4.87
CA ILE A 51 12.47 -1.59 4.23
C ILE A 51 11.55 -2.48 3.38
N SER A 52 10.25 -2.50 3.68
CA SER A 52 9.27 -3.31 2.96
C SER A 52 8.93 -2.68 1.60
N ILE A 53 9.94 -2.59 0.73
CA ILE A 53 9.83 -1.97 -0.60
C ILE A 53 8.91 -2.81 -1.50
N ARG A 54 8.91 -4.14 -1.40
CA ARG A 54 8.15 -4.99 -2.34
C ARG A 54 6.62 -4.87 -2.20
N LYS A 55 6.09 -4.86 -0.98
CA LYS A 55 4.65 -4.67 -0.75
C LYS A 55 4.22 -3.26 -1.12
N GLN A 56 5.07 -2.26 -0.83
CA GLN A 56 4.84 -0.88 -1.23
C GLN A 56 4.81 -0.75 -2.76
N LEU A 57 5.77 -1.32 -3.48
CA LEU A 57 5.82 -1.29 -4.95
C LEU A 57 4.61 -1.96 -5.61
N ALA A 58 4.10 -3.06 -5.06
CA ALA A 58 2.90 -3.70 -5.59
C ALA A 58 1.67 -2.79 -5.42
N THR A 59 1.51 -2.17 -4.25
CA THR A 59 0.45 -1.18 -3.99
C THR A 59 0.62 0.06 -4.87
N ASP A 60 1.84 0.58 -5.01
CA ASP A 60 2.14 1.76 -5.82
C ASP A 60 1.86 1.49 -7.31
N ALA A 61 2.23 0.31 -7.81
CA ALA A 61 1.94 -0.10 -9.18
C ALA A 61 0.43 -0.23 -9.44
N LEU A 62 -0.32 -0.81 -8.49
CA LEU A 62 -1.78 -0.86 -8.56
C LEU A 62 -2.40 0.53 -8.54
N TRP A 63 -1.89 1.42 -7.68
CA TRP A 63 -2.34 2.81 -7.62
C TRP A 63 -2.06 3.55 -8.92
N CYS A 64 -0.87 3.39 -9.50
CA CYS A 64 -0.52 3.96 -10.80
C CYS A 64 -1.44 3.47 -11.92
N LEU A 65 -1.74 2.17 -11.96
CA LEU A 65 -2.65 1.59 -12.96
C LEU A 65 -4.07 2.13 -12.78
N TYR A 66 -4.55 2.22 -11.54
CA TYR A 66 -5.86 2.78 -11.23
C TYR A 66 -5.99 4.23 -11.72
N ASN A 67 -5.03 5.09 -11.36
CA ASN A 67 -5.02 6.49 -11.82
C ASN A 67 -4.90 6.60 -13.34
N TYR A 68 -4.12 5.72 -13.98
CA TYR A 68 -4.04 5.68 -15.43
C TYR A 68 -5.41 5.38 -16.06
N VAL A 69 -6.09 4.31 -15.60
CA VAL A 69 -7.42 3.94 -16.13
C VAL A 69 -8.42 5.07 -15.88
N LEU A 70 -8.46 5.62 -14.66
CA LEU A 70 -9.30 6.77 -14.34
C LEU A 70 -9.06 7.92 -15.32
N SER A 71 -7.80 8.31 -15.57
CA SER A 71 -7.48 9.39 -16.52
C SER A 71 -7.94 9.14 -17.96
N LYS A 72 -8.19 7.87 -18.33
CA LYS A 72 -8.70 7.50 -19.66
C LYS A 72 -10.21 7.52 -19.74
N VAL A 73 -10.89 7.20 -18.64
CA VAL A 73 -12.35 7.15 -18.57
C VAL A 73 -12.96 8.45 -18.07
N GLU A 74 -12.16 9.33 -17.47
CA GLU A 74 -12.59 10.62 -16.93
C GLU A 74 -13.20 11.51 -18.03
N PRO A 75 -14.42 12.04 -17.81
CA PRO A 75 -15.08 12.91 -18.78
C PRO A 75 -14.34 14.23 -18.89
N LYS A 76 -14.01 14.62 -20.12
CA LYS A 76 -13.28 15.88 -20.39
C LYS A 76 -14.14 17.15 -20.25
N ASN A 77 -15.46 17.00 -20.20
CA ASN A 77 -16.37 18.14 -20.09
C ASN A 77 -17.51 17.84 -19.11
N PHE A 78 -18.02 18.91 -18.48
CA PHE A 78 -19.05 18.79 -17.47
C PHE A 78 -20.35 18.19 -18.01
N LYS A 79 -20.69 18.46 -19.29
CA LYS A 79 -21.94 17.95 -19.87
C LYS A 79 -21.92 16.43 -19.95
N THR A 80 -20.82 15.84 -20.44
CA THR A 80 -20.64 14.38 -20.46
C THR A 80 -20.57 13.78 -19.06
N ALA A 81 -19.98 14.48 -18.10
CA ALA A 81 -19.98 14.02 -16.70
C ALA A 81 -21.40 14.06 -16.08
N MET A 82 -22.23 15.03 -16.46
CA MET A 82 -23.61 15.15 -15.99
C MET A 82 -24.55 14.13 -16.64
N ASP A 83 -24.28 13.72 -17.87
CA ASP A 83 -25.07 12.70 -18.58
C ASP A 83 -24.82 11.29 -18.01
N GLU A 84 -23.67 11.07 -17.35
CA GLU A 84 -23.30 9.81 -16.70
C GLU A 84 -23.43 9.91 -15.17
N ALA A 85 -24.50 9.33 -14.61
CA ALA A 85 -24.81 9.43 -13.19
C ALA A 85 -23.67 9.00 -12.25
N CYS A 86 -22.86 8.01 -12.64
CA CYS A 86 -21.73 7.54 -11.85
C CYS A 86 -20.65 8.62 -11.62
N TRP A 87 -20.41 9.50 -12.60
CA TRP A 87 -19.43 10.58 -12.45
C TRP A 87 -19.97 11.70 -11.57
N PHE A 88 -21.26 12.02 -11.67
CA PHE A 88 -21.89 13.01 -10.81
C PHE A 88 -21.90 12.57 -9.34
N GLU A 89 -22.21 11.31 -9.07
CA GLU A 89 -22.13 10.72 -7.73
C GLU A 89 -20.68 10.70 -7.22
N ALA A 90 -19.72 10.25 -8.04
CA ALA A 90 -18.31 10.21 -7.67
C ALA A 90 -17.75 11.60 -7.33
N MET A 91 -18.10 12.65 -8.10
CA MET A 91 -17.68 14.02 -7.81
C MET A 91 -18.27 14.54 -6.49
N GLN A 92 -19.51 14.17 -6.14
CA GLN A 92 -20.08 14.52 -4.84
C GLN A 92 -19.36 13.81 -3.69
N GLU A 93 -19.13 12.51 -3.82
CA GLU A 93 -18.39 11.73 -2.84
C GLU A 93 -16.99 12.31 -2.61
N GLU A 94 -16.28 12.67 -3.69
CA GLU A 94 -14.96 13.31 -3.59
C GLU A 94 -15.01 14.65 -2.83
N ILE A 95 -15.98 15.52 -3.11
CA ILE A 95 -16.16 16.79 -2.37
C ILE A 95 -16.43 16.52 -0.88
N HIS A 96 -17.30 15.55 -0.57
CA HIS A 96 -17.59 15.16 0.81
C HIS A 96 -16.37 14.63 1.56
N GLU A 97 -15.50 13.89 0.87
CA GLU A 97 -14.22 13.43 1.40
C GLU A 97 -13.30 14.61 1.74
N PHE A 98 -13.17 15.59 0.84
CA PHE A 98 -12.37 16.80 1.08
C PHE A 98 -12.85 17.58 2.32
N ASP A 99 -14.16 17.77 2.48
CA ASP A 99 -14.73 18.44 3.65
C ASP A 99 -14.39 17.70 4.95
N ARG A 100 -14.45 16.37 4.93
CA ARG A 100 -14.10 15.55 6.10
C ARG A 100 -12.62 15.68 6.45
N PHE A 101 -11.73 15.67 5.45
CA PHE A 101 -10.30 15.88 5.70
C PHE A 101 -10.02 17.27 6.26
N GLN A 102 -10.67 18.31 5.75
CA GLN A 102 -10.52 19.68 6.25
C GLN A 102 -10.97 19.81 7.71
N MET A 103 -12.08 19.16 8.09
CA MET A 103 -12.53 19.11 9.48
C MET A 103 -11.52 18.39 10.39
N GLY A 104 -10.95 17.27 9.92
CA GLY A 104 -9.93 16.53 10.66
C GLY A 104 -8.65 17.34 10.86
N ILE A 105 -8.19 18.04 9.82
CA ILE A 105 -7.01 18.91 9.88
C ILE A 105 -7.26 20.08 10.84
N SER A 106 -8.40 20.78 10.72
CA SER A 106 -8.75 21.89 11.61
C SER A 106 -8.85 21.45 13.08
N SER A 107 -9.43 20.28 13.33
CA SER A 107 -9.50 19.68 14.67
C SER A 107 -8.10 19.37 15.22
N LYS A 108 -7.21 18.82 14.39
CA LYS A 108 -5.83 18.52 14.76
C LYS A 108 -5.02 19.79 15.02
N THR A 109 -5.19 20.83 14.20
CA THR A 109 -4.55 22.14 14.42
C THR A 109 -5.04 22.79 15.72
N ARG A 110 -6.33 22.68 16.05
CA ARG A 110 -6.88 23.16 17.34
C ARG A 110 -6.31 22.39 18.53
N LEU A 111 -6.19 21.07 18.43
CA LEU A 111 -5.56 20.23 19.45
C LEU A 111 -4.08 20.58 19.62
N CYS A 112 -3.32 20.79 18.55
CA CYS A 112 -1.92 21.23 18.65
C CYS A 112 -1.79 22.63 19.30
N ASN A 113 -2.69 23.56 18.99
CA ASN A 113 -2.65 24.92 19.55
C ASN A 113 -3.09 25.02 21.02
N GLY A 114 -3.82 24.01 21.54
CA GLY A 114 -4.20 23.93 22.96
C GLY A 114 -3.21 23.19 23.84
N ASN A 115 -2.17 22.59 23.24
CA ASN A 115 -1.22 21.70 23.91
C ASN A 115 0.23 22.25 23.86
N CYS A 116 0.40 23.53 23.50
CA CYS A 116 1.67 24.27 23.56
C CYS A 116 1.62 25.30 24.69
#